data_AF-A0A813I2L5-F1
#
_entry.id   AF-A0A813I2L5-F1
#
_cell.length_a   1.000
_cell.length_b   1.000
_cell.length_c   1.000
_cell.angle_alpha   90.00
_cell.angle_beta   90.00
_cell.angle_gamma   90.00
#
_symmetry.space_group_name_H-M   'P 1'
#
loop_
_entity.id
_entity.type
_entity.pdbx_description
1 polymer ?
#
loop_
_entity_poly.entity_id
_entity_poly.type
_entity_poly.pdbx_seq_one_letter_code
_entity_poly.pdbx_strand_id
1 'polypeptide(L)'
;ACAVVTVGVMGVVSSTVDGPIRWTEVDPEVAYHCRSAVKNQLRLHGASDSMLVLAEYGFKFVCGMYIYLEDGGIMHADQLAWGGPRPVYLGRFIQWGTTVPILILISNCAFLAEIGMTKTIQRSAPALLLASSYCWAAWLMEVTPSPTARWLLLFLVLFDFIVVCIDQTCLVLQHSHVSSYNAKVGMIVYQFVTFTFYAFLFTLGRFNMIGTTNEQMMYAYMDATIKVFQGAILAMIRNWEDLRTIRHWWMEAVTAKDDFERLVRSACVPIFSVTPEGLISSWNDNMTTLTGHSLDTVRDRHMSEFLFGGESHDAFSALLAAPVEPPLSRNPWQPFP
;
A
#
# COMPACT_ATOMS: atom_id res chain seq x y z
N ALA A 1 5.25 -27.68 -5.24
CA ALA A 1 4.16 -27.14 -4.40
C ALA A 1 4.47 -25.68 -4.07
N CYS A 2 4.22 -24.77 -5.01
CA CYS A 2 4.25 -23.32 -4.80
C CYS A 2 2.82 -22.85 -5.02
N ALA A 3 2.02 -22.87 -3.95
CA ALA A 3 0.74 -22.19 -3.95
C ALA A 3 1.05 -20.69 -3.87
N VAL A 4 0.93 -20.02 -5.01
CA VAL A 4 0.71 -18.59 -5.09
C VAL A 4 -0.51 -18.32 -4.22
N VAL A 5 -0.30 -17.76 -3.03
CA VAL A 5 -1.38 -17.33 -2.15
C VAL A 5 -1.98 -16.08 -2.79
N THR A 6 -2.87 -16.30 -3.76
CA THR A 6 -3.87 -15.34 -4.17
C THR A 6 -4.82 -15.21 -2.97
N VAL A 7 -4.50 -14.31 -2.04
CA VAL A 7 -5.43 -13.97 -0.95
C VAL A 7 -6.69 -13.43 -1.61
N GLY A 8 -7.78 -14.17 -1.38
CA GLY A 8 -9.07 -13.95 -1.98
C GLY A 8 -9.55 -12.52 -1.80
N VAL A 9 -9.69 -11.85 -2.94
CA VAL A 9 -10.72 -10.84 -3.15
C VAL A 9 -12.06 -11.58 -3.02
N MET A 10 -12.62 -11.66 -1.81
CA MET A 10 -14.06 -11.82 -1.50
C MET A 10 -14.22 -12.17 -0.02
N GLY A 11 -14.91 -11.32 0.72
CA GLY A 11 -15.59 -11.69 1.96
C GLY A 11 -14.84 -11.40 3.25
N VAL A 12 -14.86 -10.13 3.68
CA VAL A 12 -15.44 -9.73 4.99
C VAL A 12 -15.94 -8.29 4.82
N VAL A 13 -17.20 -8.15 4.38
CA VAL A 13 -17.97 -6.92 4.52
C VAL A 13 -19.15 -7.27 5.42
N SER A 14 -19.05 -6.85 6.66
CA SER A 14 -20.12 -6.80 7.67
C SER A 14 -19.61 -5.80 8.71
N SER A 15 -20.28 -4.73 9.11
CA SER A 15 -21.57 -4.12 8.82
C SER A 15 -21.39 -2.70 9.37
N THR A 16 -21.65 -1.61 8.66
CA THR A 16 -22.96 -0.98 8.62
C THR A 16 -22.97 0.12 7.54
N VAL A 17 -24.11 0.24 6.86
CA VAL A 17 -24.49 1.23 5.84
C VAL A 17 -23.98 0.95 4.41
N ASP A 18 -24.88 0.33 3.64
CA ASP A 18 -25.06 0.38 2.18
C ASP A 18 -24.17 -0.46 1.24
N GLY A 19 -24.55 -1.73 1.09
CA GLY A 19 -24.67 -2.48 -0.18
C GLY A 19 -23.41 -2.82 -1.02
N PRO A 20 -23.41 -3.94 -1.77
CA PRO A 20 -22.38 -4.18 -2.78
C PRO A 20 -22.49 -3.13 -3.90
N ILE A 21 -21.36 -2.51 -4.24
CA ILE A 21 -21.20 -1.52 -5.31
C ILE A 21 -21.77 -2.09 -6.61
N ARG A 22 -22.96 -1.63 -7.04
CA ARG A 22 -23.53 -1.98 -8.35
C ARG A 22 -22.92 -1.07 -9.42
N TRP A 23 -22.05 -1.63 -10.26
CA TRP A 23 -21.45 -0.97 -11.42
C TRP A 23 -22.43 -0.73 -12.59
N THR A 24 -23.73 -0.72 -12.35
CA THR A 24 -24.73 -0.95 -13.40
C THR A 24 -25.22 0.28 -14.15
N GLU A 25 -24.70 1.49 -13.86
CA GLU A 25 -25.18 2.73 -14.51
C GLU A 25 -24.06 3.61 -15.09
N VAL A 26 -22.83 3.08 -15.20
CA VAL A 26 -21.74 3.81 -15.85
C VAL A 26 -21.50 3.20 -17.23
N ASP A 27 -21.40 4.04 -18.25
CA ASP A 27 -21.01 3.64 -19.60
C ASP A 27 -19.82 2.64 -19.52
N PRO A 28 -19.93 1.44 -20.12
CA PRO A 28 -18.91 0.40 -20.04
C PRO A 28 -17.51 0.89 -20.43
N GLU A 29 -17.42 1.83 -21.37
CA GLU A 29 -16.17 2.37 -21.90
C GLU A 29 -15.51 3.33 -20.89
N VAL A 30 -16.31 4.20 -20.27
CA VAL A 30 -15.86 5.09 -19.18
C VAL A 30 -15.43 4.28 -17.95
N ALA A 31 -16.22 3.26 -17.60
CA ALA A 31 -15.89 2.36 -16.49
C ALA A 31 -14.61 1.54 -16.77
N TYR A 32 -14.35 1.17 -18.02
CA TYR A 32 -13.11 0.49 -18.44
C TYR A 32 -11.89 1.42 -18.34
N HIS A 33 -11.99 2.64 -18.84
CA HIS A 33 -10.88 3.60 -18.79
C HIS A 33 -10.55 4.06 -17.37
N CYS A 34 -11.54 4.32 -16.52
CA CYS A 34 -11.32 4.59 -15.10
C CYS A 34 -10.66 3.39 -14.40
N ARG A 35 -11.14 2.17 -14.64
CA ARG A 35 -10.52 0.96 -14.07
C ARG A 35 -9.07 0.78 -14.53
N SER A 36 -8.79 1.03 -15.81
CA SER A 36 -7.45 0.93 -16.39
C SER A 36 -6.48 1.95 -15.79
N ALA A 37 -6.90 3.22 -15.67
CA ALA A 37 -6.11 4.30 -15.11
C ALA A 37 -5.79 4.06 -13.62
N VAL A 38 -6.80 3.68 -12.83
CA VAL A 38 -6.64 3.34 -11.41
C VAL A 38 -5.72 2.12 -11.24
N LYS A 39 -5.90 1.09 -12.06
CA LYS A 39 -5.08 -0.13 -12.01
C LYS A 39 -3.61 0.12 -12.37
N ASN A 40 -3.32 1.05 -13.28
CA ASN A 40 -1.96 1.40 -13.66
C ASN A 40 -1.25 2.25 -12.59
N GLN A 41 -1.95 3.19 -11.94
CA GLN A 41 -1.35 3.95 -10.83
C GLN A 41 -1.09 3.08 -9.59
N LEU A 42 -2.04 2.22 -9.21
CA LEU A 42 -1.88 1.30 -8.08
C LEU A 42 -0.74 0.29 -8.31
N ARG A 43 -0.53 -0.15 -9.56
CA ARG A 43 0.56 -1.08 -9.91
C ARG A 43 1.96 -0.50 -9.68
N LEU A 44 2.15 0.79 -9.95
CA LEU A 44 3.46 1.43 -9.86
C LEU A 44 3.90 1.64 -8.41
N HIS A 45 2.96 1.96 -7.50
CA HIS A 45 3.26 2.14 -6.07
C HIS A 45 3.52 0.83 -5.33
N GLY A 46 2.85 -0.27 -5.71
CA GLY A 46 2.99 -1.57 -5.03
C GLY A 46 4.25 -2.37 -5.39
N ALA A 47 4.86 -2.11 -6.55
CA ALA A 47 5.94 -2.95 -7.09
C ALA A 47 7.28 -2.77 -6.38
N SER A 48 7.73 -1.53 -6.14
CA SER A 48 9.07 -1.25 -5.58
C SER A 48 9.26 -1.87 -4.19
N ASP A 49 8.27 -1.72 -3.34
CA ASP A 49 8.41 -2.09 -1.95
C ASP A 49 8.15 -3.59 -1.72
N SER A 50 7.30 -4.20 -2.56
CA SER A 50 7.12 -5.66 -2.57
C SER A 50 8.39 -6.36 -3.05
N MET A 51 9.11 -5.77 -4.01
CA MET A 51 10.41 -6.29 -4.45
C MET A 51 11.48 -6.16 -3.36
N LEU A 52 11.49 -5.06 -2.60
CA LEU A 52 12.44 -4.88 -1.49
C LEU A 52 12.20 -5.90 -0.37
N VAL A 53 10.94 -6.11 0.00
CA VAL A 53 10.54 -7.14 0.98
C VAL A 53 10.87 -8.56 0.47
N LEU A 54 10.67 -8.84 -0.81
CA LEU A 54 11.02 -10.14 -1.40
C LEU A 54 12.55 -10.36 -1.43
N ALA A 55 13.32 -9.33 -1.77
CA ALA A 55 14.78 -9.37 -1.75
C ALA A 55 15.31 -9.68 -0.34
N GLU A 56 14.72 -9.08 0.68
CA GLU A 56 14.99 -9.37 2.11
C GLU A 56 14.77 -10.85 2.46
N TYR A 57 13.66 -11.45 2.02
CA TYR A 57 13.41 -12.88 2.23
C TYR A 57 14.39 -13.77 1.48
N GLY A 58 14.66 -13.43 0.22
CA GLY A 58 15.63 -14.17 -0.60
C GLY A 58 17.00 -14.15 0.05
N PHE A 59 17.44 -12.99 0.52
CA PHE A 59 18.73 -12.84 1.20
C PHE A 59 18.79 -13.63 2.51
N LYS A 60 17.74 -13.57 3.35
CA LYS A 60 17.64 -14.44 4.53
C LYS A 60 17.71 -15.92 4.18
N PHE A 61 17.00 -16.36 3.15
CA PHE A 61 17.00 -17.75 2.73
C PHE A 61 18.41 -18.20 2.33
N VAL A 62 19.13 -17.37 1.56
CA VAL A 62 20.52 -17.63 1.17
C VAL A 62 21.46 -17.70 2.38
N CYS A 63 21.41 -16.72 3.28
CA CYS A 63 22.23 -16.73 4.50
C CYS A 63 21.91 -17.92 5.42
N GLY A 64 20.63 -18.28 5.56
CA GLY A 64 20.18 -19.42 6.34
C GLY A 64 20.63 -20.75 5.75
N MET A 65 20.54 -20.90 4.42
CA MET A 65 21.06 -22.08 3.70
C MET A 65 22.58 -22.16 3.82
N TYR A 66 23.29 -21.03 3.76
CA TYR A 66 24.74 -20.99 3.96
C TYR A 66 25.15 -21.47 5.35
N ILE A 67 24.44 -21.04 6.40
CA ILE A 67 24.68 -21.51 7.79
C ILE A 67 24.36 -23.01 7.94
N TYR A 68 23.46 -23.56 7.12
CA TYR A 68 23.01 -24.96 7.20
C TYR A 68 23.84 -25.94 6.36
N LEU A 69 24.30 -25.54 5.17
CA LEU A 69 24.95 -26.41 4.18
C LEU A 69 26.46 -26.55 4.36
N GLU A 70 27.13 -25.52 4.86
CA GLU A 70 28.51 -25.61 5.34
C GLU A 70 28.45 -25.81 6.87
N ASP A 71 29.42 -26.50 7.47
CA ASP A 71 29.57 -26.68 8.94
C ASP A 71 29.69 -25.33 9.72
N GLY A 72 28.69 -24.45 9.64
CA GLY A 72 28.63 -23.14 10.30
C GLY A 72 29.21 -21.94 9.52
N GLY A 73 29.51 -22.05 8.21
CA GLY A 73 30.16 -20.96 7.46
C GLY A 73 31.50 -20.52 8.09
N ILE A 74 31.91 -19.26 7.93
CA ILE A 74 33.06 -18.69 8.67
C ILE A 74 32.65 -18.58 10.14
N MET A 75 32.81 -19.69 10.86
CA MET A 75 32.49 -19.83 12.27
C MET A 75 33.70 -19.45 13.10
N HIS A 76 33.55 -18.43 13.94
CA HIS A 76 34.50 -18.13 15.00
C HIS A 76 34.04 -18.79 16.31
N ALA A 77 34.96 -19.26 17.13
CA ALA A 77 34.66 -19.75 18.46
C ALA A 77 35.06 -18.69 19.49
N ASP A 78 34.06 -18.02 20.07
CA ASP A 78 34.29 -17.05 21.13
C ASP A 78 34.79 -17.77 22.40
N GLN A 79 36.10 -17.69 22.64
CA GLN A 79 36.78 -18.31 23.78
C GLN A 79 36.49 -17.65 25.14
N LEU A 80 35.97 -16.41 25.13
CA LEU A 80 35.77 -15.60 26.33
C LEU A 80 34.30 -15.59 26.78
N ALA A 81 33.42 -16.29 26.07
CA ALA A 81 32.06 -16.52 26.52
C ALA A 81 32.08 -17.28 27.86
N TRP A 82 31.18 -16.91 28.77
CA TRP A 82 31.08 -17.60 30.05
C TRP A 82 30.63 -19.05 29.77
N GLY A 83 31.27 -20.02 30.42
CA GLY A 83 30.90 -21.44 30.29
C GLY A 83 31.52 -22.17 29.11
N GLY A 84 32.45 -21.53 28.38
CA GLY A 84 33.28 -22.18 27.36
C GLY A 84 33.11 -21.57 25.96
N PRO A 85 33.86 -22.08 24.98
CA PRO A 85 33.87 -21.54 23.63
C PRO A 85 32.50 -21.63 22.97
N ARG A 86 31.98 -20.50 22.48
CA ARG A 86 30.67 -20.44 21.81
C ARG A 86 30.79 -20.20 20.30
N PRO A 87 29.98 -20.86 19.47
CA PRO A 87 29.98 -20.65 18.03
C PRO A 87 29.40 -19.28 17.68
N VAL A 88 30.11 -18.56 16.81
CA VAL A 88 29.75 -17.24 16.27
C VAL A 88 29.71 -17.36 14.76
N TYR A 89 28.52 -17.22 14.19
CA TYR A 89 28.26 -17.42 12.76
C TYR A 89 28.34 -16.08 12.02
N LEU A 90 29.42 -15.83 11.26
CA LEU A 90 29.57 -14.57 10.51
C LEU A 90 28.41 -14.32 9.53
N GLY A 91 27.91 -15.38 8.88
CA GLY A 91 26.79 -15.27 7.94
C GLY A 91 25.54 -14.62 8.54
N ARG A 92 25.31 -14.80 9.85
CA ARG A 92 24.20 -14.17 10.58
C ARG A 92 24.41 -12.67 10.73
N PHE A 93 25.64 -12.23 11.01
CA PHE A 93 25.96 -10.81 11.13
C PHE A 93 25.99 -10.11 9.77
N ILE A 94 26.41 -10.78 8.70
CA ILE A 94 26.24 -10.29 7.32
C ILE A 94 24.76 -10.09 7.01
N GLN A 95 23.93 -11.08 7.37
CA GLN A 95 22.49 -10.98 7.23
C GLN A 95 21.95 -9.77 8.00
N TRP A 96 22.21 -9.67 9.30
CA TRP A 96 21.68 -8.58 10.13
C TRP A 96 22.21 -7.21 9.73
N GLY A 97 23.50 -7.07 9.44
CA GLY A 97 24.12 -5.82 9.01
C GLY A 97 23.55 -5.27 7.70
N THR A 98 22.93 -6.11 6.88
CA THR A 98 22.22 -5.69 5.65
C THR A 98 20.72 -5.53 5.90
N THR A 99 20.10 -6.51 6.53
CA THR A 99 18.63 -6.61 6.65
C THR A 99 18.05 -5.62 7.66
N VAL A 100 18.73 -5.37 8.77
CA VAL A 100 18.23 -4.46 9.82
C VAL A 100 18.09 -3.02 9.29
N PRO A 101 19.11 -2.41 8.64
CA PRO A 101 18.94 -1.11 7.98
C PRO A 101 17.79 -1.12 6.95
N ILE A 102 17.68 -2.18 6.13
CA ILE A 102 16.61 -2.25 5.13
C ILE A 102 15.22 -2.29 5.78
N LEU A 103 15.04 -3.04 6.88
CA LEU A 103 13.78 -3.07 7.62
C LEU A 103 13.41 -1.71 8.22
N ILE A 104 14.39 -0.94 8.71
CA ILE A 104 14.19 0.44 9.16
C ILE A 104 13.82 1.34 7.98
N LEU A 105 14.51 1.20 6.85
CA LEU A 105 14.22 1.98 5.65
C LEU A 105 12.80 1.72 5.14
N ILE A 106 12.35 0.46 5.10
CA ILE A 106 10.98 0.09 4.72
C ILE A 106 9.96 0.78 5.63
N SER A 107 10.20 0.78 6.94
CA SER A 107 9.34 1.48 7.90
C SER A 107 9.31 2.98 7.66
N ASN A 108 10.47 3.59 7.43
CA ASN A 108 10.57 5.02 7.15
C ASN A 108 9.88 5.39 5.84
N CYS A 109 9.99 4.56 4.79
CA CYS A 109 9.28 4.74 3.52
C CYS A 109 7.77 4.72 3.70
N ALA A 110 7.24 3.92 4.62
CA ALA A 110 5.80 3.92 4.91
C ALA A 110 5.31 5.24 5.55
N PHE A 111 6.14 5.89 6.37
CA PHE A 111 5.83 7.21 6.95
C PHE A 111 6.09 8.37 6.00
N LEU A 112 7.13 8.25 5.16
CA LEU A 112 7.67 9.33 4.33
C LEU A 112 7.34 9.12 2.84
N ALA A 113 6.22 8.47 2.55
CA ALA A 113 5.81 8.17 1.18
C ALA A 113 5.67 9.44 0.32
N GLU A 114 5.24 10.56 0.91
CA GLU A 114 4.97 11.84 0.23
C GLU A 114 6.23 12.54 -0.30
N ILE A 115 7.38 12.37 0.36
CA ILE A 115 8.63 13.07 -0.02
C ILE A 115 9.47 12.28 -1.05
N GLY A 116 9.11 11.02 -1.31
CA GLY A 116 9.79 10.14 -2.27
C GLY A 116 11.04 9.43 -1.73
N MET A 117 11.41 8.32 -2.38
CA MET A 117 12.42 7.37 -1.90
C MET A 117 13.81 7.99 -1.64
N THR A 118 14.31 8.83 -2.56
CA THR A 118 15.66 9.41 -2.42
C THR A 118 15.77 10.31 -1.20
N LYS A 119 14.76 11.15 -0.94
CA LYS A 119 14.74 12.03 0.24
C LYS A 119 14.55 11.23 1.52
N THR A 120 13.73 10.18 1.48
CA THR A 120 13.58 9.24 2.60
C THR A 120 14.90 8.57 2.97
N ILE A 121 15.67 8.10 1.99
CA ILE A 121 17.00 7.53 2.22
C ILE A 121 17.93 8.58 2.84
N GLN A 122 17.96 9.80 2.30
CA GLN A 122 18.80 10.88 2.82
C GLN A 122 18.46 11.23 4.28
N ARG A 123 17.16 11.34 4.62
CA ARG A 123 16.70 11.57 6.00
C ARG A 123 17.07 10.41 6.91
N SER A 124 16.94 9.18 6.42
CA SER A 124 17.13 7.96 7.22
C SER A 124 18.61 7.58 7.36
N ALA A 125 19.51 8.12 6.52
CA ALA A 125 20.91 7.71 6.44
C ALA A 125 21.61 7.62 7.80
N PRO A 126 21.48 8.59 8.74
CA PRO A 126 22.11 8.47 10.05
C PRO A 126 21.63 7.24 10.83
N ALA A 127 20.33 6.98 10.85
CA ALA A 127 19.76 5.81 11.53
C ALA A 127 20.15 4.50 10.85
N LEU A 128 20.24 4.46 9.52
CA LEU A 128 20.68 3.29 8.76
C LEU A 128 22.16 2.95 9.01
N LEU A 129 23.00 3.98 9.08
CA LEU A 129 24.42 3.83 9.40
C LEU A 129 24.62 3.36 10.84
N LEU A 130 23.89 3.92 11.81
CA LEU A 130 23.91 3.48 13.20
C LEU A 130 23.38 2.04 13.34
N ALA A 131 22.35 1.68 12.58
CA ALA A 131 21.83 0.33 12.56
C ALA A 131 22.86 -0.69 12.03
N SER A 132 23.58 -0.30 10.98
CA SER A 132 24.68 -1.09 10.43
C SER A 132 25.83 -1.19 11.42
N SER A 133 26.22 -0.07 12.05
CA SER A 133 27.35 -0.02 12.97
C SER A 133 27.12 -0.89 14.20
N TYR A 134 25.93 -0.91 14.80
CA TYR A 134 25.69 -1.77 15.96
C TYR A 134 25.69 -3.25 15.60
N CYS A 135 25.20 -3.64 14.41
CA CYS A 135 25.28 -5.04 13.95
C CYS A 135 26.73 -5.50 13.80
N TRP A 136 27.58 -4.67 13.18
CA TRP A 136 28.99 -4.98 12.96
C TRP A 136 29.83 -4.85 14.24
N ALA A 137 29.53 -3.90 15.11
CA ALA A 137 30.17 -3.76 16.42
C ALA A 137 29.87 -4.97 17.31
N ALA A 138 28.65 -5.53 17.25
CA ALA A 138 28.30 -6.76 17.95
C ALA A 138 29.13 -7.95 17.44
N TRP A 139 29.29 -8.11 16.12
CA TRP A 139 30.19 -9.13 15.57
C TRP A 139 31.64 -8.90 15.98
N LEU A 140 32.13 -7.66 15.88
CA LEU A 140 33.51 -7.32 16.22
C LEU A 140 33.80 -7.62 17.70
N MET A 141 32.82 -7.39 18.58
CA MET A 141 32.91 -7.74 20.00
C MET A 141 33.19 -9.24 20.19
N GLU A 142 32.49 -10.10 19.44
CA GLU A 142 32.62 -11.55 19.53
C GLU A 142 34.00 -12.07 19.10
N VAL A 143 34.58 -11.48 18.06
CA VAL A 143 35.90 -11.90 17.55
C VAL A 143 37.07 -11.25 18.28
N THR A 144 36.80 -10.23 19.10
CA THR A 144 37.85 -9.48 19.80
C THR A 144 38.35 -10.26 21.03
N PRO A 145 39.66 -10.53 21.16
CA PRO A 145 40.20 -11.29 22.30
C PRO A 145 40.44 -10.44 23.56
N SER A 146 40.23 -9.12 23.51
CA SER A 146 40.44 -8.22 24.65
C SER A 146 39.12 -7.94 25.40
N PRO A 147 38.99 -8.32 26.70
CA PRO A 147 37.79 -8.07 27.47
C PRO A 147 37.40 -6.59 27.57
N THR A 148 38.38 -5.69 27.73
CA THR A 148 38.14 -4.24 27.81
C THR A 148 37.56 -3.71 26.50
N ALA A 149 38.09 -4.14 25.37
CA ALA A 149 37.57 -3.74 24.06
C ALA A 149 36.14 -4.27 23.82
N ARG A 150 35.80 -5.46 24.34
CA ARG A 150 34.44 -5.99 24.27
C ARG A 150 33.44 -5.12 25.02
N TRP A 151 33.77 -4.65 26.22
CA TRP A 151 32.89 -3.75 26.96
C TRP A 151 32.68 -2.42 26.24
N LEU A 152 33.71 -1.86 25.61
CA LEU A 152 33.59 -0.65 24.78
C LEU A 152 32.70 -0.89 23.56
N LEU A 153 32.86 -2.03 22.87
CA LEU A 153 32.03 -2.40 21.73
C LEU A 153 30.58 -2.65 22.15
N LEU A 154 30.33 -3.30 23.29
CA LEU A 154 28.99 -3.48 23.83
C LEU A 154 28.33 -2.13 24.17
N PHE A 155 29.09 -1.19 24.74
CA PHE A 155 28.60 0.17 24.98
C PHE A 155 28.23 0.87 23.67
N LEU A 156 29.07 0.75 22.64
CA LEU A 156 28.78 1.30 21.31
C LEU A 156 27.50 0.69 20.72
N VAL A 157 27.34 -0.63 20.80
CA VAL A 157 26.13 -1.34 20.33
C VAL A 157 24.87 -0.80 21.02
N LEU A 158 24.92 -0.66 22.35
CA LEU A 158 23.79 -0.13 23.13
C LEU A 158 23.51 1.33 22.81
N PHE A 159 24.55 2.16 22.69
CA PHE A 159 24.43 3.57 22.36
C PHE A 159 23.78 3.76 20.98
N ASP A 160 24.31 3.10 19.96
CA ASP A 160 23.79 3.15 18.59
C ASP A 160 22.33 2.69 18.54
N PHE A 161 22.00 1.58 19.24
CA PHE A 161 20.62 1.07 19.32
C PHE A 161 19.66 2.08 19.98
N ILE A 162 20.07 2.73 21.07
CA ILE A 162 19.25 3.75 21.75
C ILE A 162 19.03 4.95 20.83
N VAL A 163 20.07 5.43 20.14
CA VAL A 163 19.96 6.57 19.22
C VAL A 163 19.04 6.23 18.05
N VAL A 164 19.13 5.03 17.49
CA VAL A 164 18.18 4.55 16.46
C VAL A 164 16.75 4.53 16.99
N CYS A 165 16.52 4.02 18.21
CA CYS A 165 15.20 4.03 18.84
C CYS A 165 14.65 5.45 19.03
N ILE A 166 15.50 6.40 19.42
CA ILE A 166 15.13 7.81 19.55
C ILE A 166 14.74 8.39 18.19
N ASP A 167 15.56 8.20 17.13
CA ASP A 167 15.23 8.70 15.79
C ASP A 167 13.88 8.17 15.29
N GLN A 168 13.65 6.88 15.45
CA GLN A 168 12.43 6.22 15.02
C GLN A 168 11.21 6.69 15.83
N THR A 169 11.39 6.96 17.13
CA THR A 169 10.35 7.58 17.96
C THR A 169 10.05 9.01 17.52
N CYS A 170 11.08 9.81 17.25
CA CYS A 170 10.92 11.17 16.73
C CYS A 170 10.19 11.18 15.37
N LEU A 171 10.51 10.24 14.48
CA LEU A 171 9.81 10.09 13.19
C LEU A 171 8.31 9.91 13.39
N VAL A 172 7.92 8.98 14.27
CA VAL A 172 6.51 8.69 14.60
C VAL A 172 5.82 9.94 15.13
N LEU A 173 6.42 10.64 16.09
CA LEU A 173 5.84 11.83 16.72
C LEU A 173 5.67 12.99 15.73
N GLN A 174 6.62 13.19 14.82
CA GLN A 174 6.58 14.25 13.81
C GLN A 174 5.51 14.00 12.73
N HIS A 175 5.20 12.73 12.45
CA HIS A 175 4.32 12.31 11.35
C HIS A 175 2.99 11.74 11.86
N SER A 176 2.45 12.31 12.93
CA SER A 176 1.16 11.92 13.51
C SER A 176 -0.06 12.15 12.60
N HIS A 177 0.10 12.96 11.56
CA HIS A 177 -0.94 13.31 10.59
C HIS A 177 -1.06 12.32 9.41
N VAL A 178 -0.11 11.39 9.27
CA VAL A 178 -0.04 10.47 8.12
C VAL A 178 -1.19 9.45 8.13
N SER A 179 -1.66 9.06 6.94
CA SER A 179 -2.67 8.00 6.79
C SER A 179 -2.25 6.70 7.44
N SER A 180 -3.23 5.94 7.96
CA SER A 180 -2.99 4.65 8.60
C SER A 180 -1.98 4.69 9.75
N TYR A 181 -1.87 5.84 10.44
CA TYR A 181 -0.91 6.12 11.50
C TYR A 181 -0.76 4.96 12.50
N ASN A 182 -1.87 4.51 13.11
CA ASN A 182 -1.84 3.45 14.13
C ASN A 182 -1.18 2.15 13.64
N ALA A 183 -1.43 1.75 12.39
CA ALA A 183 -0.82 0.55 11.82
C ALA A 183 0.68 0.75 11.55
N LYS A 184 1.08 1.95 11.08
CA LYS A 184 2.49 2.32 10.86
C LYS A 184 3.25 2.39 12.19
N VAL A 185 2.65 2.94 13.25
CA VAL A 185 3.21 2.92 14.61
C VAL A 185 3.35 1.48 15.12
N GLY A 186 2.31 0.65 14.94
CA GLY A 186 2.35 -0.76 15.34
C GLY A 186 3.52 -1.51 14.70
N MET A 187 3.85 -1.21 13.44
CA MET A 187 5.02 -1.77 12.76
C MET A 187 6.34 -1.40 13.43
N ILE A 188 6.57 -0.12 13.75
CA ILE A 188 7.80 0.35 14.42
C ILE A 188 7.88 -0.20 15.85
N VAL A 189 6.77 -0.22 16.59
CA VAL A 189 6.71 -0.79 17.95
C VAL A 189 7.09 -2.27 17.92
N TYR A 190 6.57 -3.03 16.95
CA TYR A 190 6.92 -4.44 16.80
C TYR A 190 8.40 -4.65 16.49
N GLN A 191 9.01 -3.78 15.65
CA GLN A 191 10.45 -3.79 15.42
C GLN A 191 11.25 -3.54 16.69
N PHE A 192 10.90 -2.51 17.47
CA PHE A 192 11.58 -2.20 18.73
C PHE A 192 11.53 -3.36 19.73
N VAL A 193 10.35 -3.93 19.94
CA VAL A 193 10.16 -5.06 20.86
C VAL A 193 11.02 -6.24 20.42
N THR A 194 11.01 -6.54 19.12
CA THR A 194 11.77 -7.65 18.54
C THR A 194 13.27 -7.41 18.66
N PHE A 195 13.79 -6.25 18.29
CA PHE A 195 15.22 -5.94 18.36
C PHE A 195 15.73 -5.86 19.81
N THR A 196 14.92 -5.35 20.74
CA THR A 196 15.23 -5.42 22.17
C THR A 196 15.33 -6.86 22.65
N PHE A 197 14.42 -7.73 22.18
CA PHE A 197 14.48 -9.15 22.49
C PHE A 197 15.73 -9.84 21.92
N TYR A 198 16.20 -9.44 20.73
CA TYR A 198 17.50 -9.91 20.20
C TYR A 198 18.67 -9.56 21.12
N ALA A 199 18.74 -8.31 21.59
CA ALA A 199 19.78 -7.88 22.52
C ALA A 199 19.72 -8.67 23.85
N PHE A 200 18.51 -8.94 24.34
CA PHE A 200 18.30 -9.78 25.51
C PHE A 200 18.77 -11.23 25.28
N LEU A 201 18.39 -11.88 24.17
CA LEU A 201 18.85 -13.23 23.84
C LEU A 201 20.37 -13.31 23.70
N PHE A 202 20.97 -12.29 23.07
CA PHE A 202 22.41 -12.17 22.91
C PHE A 202 23.12 -12.17 24.27
N THR A 203 22.67 -11.31 25.19
CA THR A 203 23.25 -11.25 26.55
C THR A 203 23.07 -12.55 27.31
N LEU A 204 21.87 -13.16 27.30
CA LEU A 204 21.64 -14.47 27.92
C LEU A 204 22.60 -15.54 27.39
N GLY A 205 22.87 -15.54 26.08
CA GLY A 205 23.81 -16.44 25.44
C GLY A 205 25.22 -16.25 26.00
N ARG A 206 25.71 -15.01 26.09
CA ARG A 206 27.07 -14.72 26.58
C ARG A 206 27.27 -15.04 28.06
N PHE A 207 26.23 -14.95 28.87
CA PHE A 207 26.24 -15.34 30.29
C PHE A 207 25.97 -16.83 30.54
N ASN A 208 25.96 -17.65 29.48
CA ASN A 208 25.68 -19.08 29.55
C ASN A 208 24.30 -19.46 30.12
N MET A 209 23.33 -18.53 30.11
CA MET A 209 22.00 -18.77 30.66
C MET A 209 21.10 -19.57 29.70
N ILE A 210 21.46 -19.60 28.42
CA ILE A 210 20.77 -20.34 27.35
C ILE A 210 21.78 -21.14 26.55
N GLY A 211 21.46 -22.41 26.26
CA GLY A 211 22.30 -23.28 25.43
C GLY A 211 22.39 -22.79 23.98
N THR A 212 23.50 -23.11 23.30
CA THR A 212 23.78 -22.67 21.92
C THR A 212 22.68 -23.07 20.93
N THR A 213 22.16 -24.30 21.04
CA THR A 213 21.05 -24.77 20.19
C THR A 213 19.79 -23.93 20.36
N ASN A 214 19.41 -23.63 21.62
CA ASN A 214 18.22 -22.84 21.92
C ASN A 214 18.38 -21.40 21.44
N GLU A 215 19.58 -20.81 21.63
CA GLU A 215 19.94 -19.48 21.12
C GLU A 215 19.75 -19.41 19.60
N GLN A 216 20.30 -20.38 18.84
CA GLN A 216 20.17 -20.41 17.38
C GLN A 216 18.73 -20.62 16.91
N MET A 217 17.97 -21.50 17.59
CA MET A 217 16.55 -21.71 17.29
C MET A 217 15.73 -20.44 17.50
N MET A 218 15.93 -19.77 18.63
CA MET A 218 15.22 -18.51 18.93
C MET A 218 15.54 -17.43 17.90
N TYR A 219 16.81 -17.27 17.49
CA TYR A 219 17.14 -16.35 16.41
C TYR A 219 16.47 -16.71 15.09
N ALA A 220 16.41 -17.99 14.72
CA ALA A 220 15.75 -18.42 13.49
C ALA A 220 14.24 -18.09 13.49
N TYR A 221 13.56 -18.31 14.63
CA TYR A 221 12.16 -17.94 14.82
C TYR A 221 11.98 -16.43 14.73
N MET A 222 12.76 -15.65 15.48
CA MET A 222 12.65 -14.19 15.48
C MET A 222 12.95 -13.60 14.10
N ASP A 223 13.90 -14.18 13.34
CA ASP A 223 14.22 -13.72 11.99
C ASP A 223 13.07 -13.99 11.04
N ALA A 224 12.24 -15.01 11.31
CA ALA A 224 11.07 -15.34 10.49
C ALA A 224 9.91 -14.45 10.85
N THR A 225 9.60 -14.32 12.13
CA THR A 225 8.48 -13.52 12.61
C THR A 225 8.66 -12.07 12.22
N ILE A 226 9.82 -11.46 12.45
CA ILE A 226 10.01 -10.03 12.19
C ILE A 226 9.73 -9.68 10.72
N LYS A 227 10.25 -10.47 9.79
CA LYS A 227 10.09 -10.23 8.35
C LYS A 227 8.65 -10.51 7.91
N VAL A 228 8.08 -11.65 8.33
CA VAL A 228 6.70 -12.07 7.97
C VAL A 228 5.66 -11.10 8.51
N PHE A 229 5.72 -10.79 9.80
CA PHE A 229 4.76 -9.86 10.40
C PHE A 229 4.91 -8.45 9.84
N GLN A 230 6.14 -7.95 9.67
CA GLN A 230 6.35 -6.62 9.10
C GLN A 230 5.84 -6.56 7.65
N GLY A 231 6.13 -7.57 6.83
CA GLY A 231 5.64 -7.67 5.46
C GLY A 231 4.10 -7.74 5.40
N ALA A 232 3.47 -8.50 6.30
CA ALA A 232 2.02 -8.60 6.38
C ALA A 232 1.37 -7.27 6.81
N ILE A 233 1.91 -6.59 7.81
CA ILE A 233 1.43 -5.27 8.26
C ILE A 233 1.57 -4.25 7.13
N LEU A 234 2.70 -4.24 6.42
CA LEU A 234 2.93 -3.34 5.30
C LEU A 234 1.95 -3.57 4.14
N ALA A 235 1.71 -4.84 3.78
CA ALA A 235 0.70 -5.18 2.78
C ALA A 235 -0.71 -4.75 3.20
N MET A 236 -1.05 -4.93 4.49
CA MET A 236 -2.31 -4.46 5.04
C MET A 236 -2.43 -2.93 4.93
N ILE A 237 -1.43 -2.16 5.38
CA ILE A 237 -1.41 -0.69 5.32
C ILE A 237 -1.68 -0.21 3.89
N ARG A 238 -0.98 -0.78 2.91
CA ARG A 238 -1.16 -0.41 1.50
C ARG A 238 -2.56 -0.68 1.00
N ASN A 239 -3.08 -1.89 1.26
CA ASN A 239 -4.44 -2.23 0.85
C ASN A 239 -5.47 -1.26 1.45
N TRP A 240 -5.28 -0.81 2.69
CA TRP A 240 -6.16 0.19 3.31
C TRP A 240 -6.05 1.58 2.66
N GLU A 241 -4.83 2.02 2.35
CA GLU A 241 -4.60 3.33 1.69
C GLU A 241 -5.14 3.34 0.26
N ASP A 242 -4.96 2.25 -0.48
CA ASP A 242 -5.49 2.06 -1.83
C ASP A 242 -7.03 2.09 -1.82
N LEU A 243 -7.66 1.35 -0.89
CA LEU A 243 -9.11 1.34 -0.73
C LEU A 243 -9.67 2.72 -0.36
N ARG A 244 -8.98 3.47 0.51
CA ARG A 244 -9.38 4.82 0.88
C ARG A 244 -9.32 5.76 -0.33
N THR A 245 -8.26 5.65 -1.13
CA THR A 245 -8.09 6.46 -2.36
C THR A 245 -9.23 6.16 -3.33
N ILE A 246 -9.48 4.89 -3.64
CA ILE A 246 -10.59 4.48 -4.53
C ILE A 246 -11.93 5.00 -4.00
N ARG A 247 -12.16 4.93 -2.69
CA ARG A 247 -13.39 5.43 -2.06
C ARG A 247 -13.54 6.95 -2.23
N HIS A 248 -12.46 7.72 -2.14
CA HIS A 248 -12.48 9.16 -2.35
C HIS A 248 -12.93 9.52 -3.77
N TRP A 249 -12.28 8.96 -4.79
CA TRP A 249 -12.64 9.16 -6.19
C TRP A 249 -14.09 8.74 -6.49
N TRP A 250 -14.55 7.66 -5.85
CA TRP A 250 -15.94 7.22 -5.98
C TRP A 250 -16.92 8.25 -5.42
N MET A 251 -16.66 8.79 -4.22
CA MET A 251 -17.52 9.80 -3.62
C MET A 251 -17.57 11.07 -4.48
N GLU A 252 -16.43 11.54 -4.99
CA GLU A 252 -16.38 12.70 -5.90
C GLU A 252 -17.17 12.45 -7.19
N ALA A 253 -17.05 11.25 -7.78
CA ALA A 253 -17.80 10.89 -8.99
C ALA A 253 -19.31 10.81 -8.75
N VAL A 254 -19.75 10.27 -7.60
CA VAL A 254 -21.16 10.23 -7.22
C VAL A 254 -21.71 11.63 -6.98
N THR A 255 -21.00 12.47 -6.23
CA THR A 255 -21.42 13.86 -6.00
C THR A 255 -21.50 14.65 -7.30
N ALA A 256 -20.54 14.49 -8.21
CA ALA A 256 -20.59 15.14 -9.51
C ALA A 256 -21.77 14.68 -10.38
N LYS A 257 -22.13 13.38 -10.33
CA LYS A 257 -23.33 12.85 -10.98
C LYS A 257 -24.59 13.48 -10.41
N ASP A 258 -24.74 13.49 -9.09
CA ASP A 258 -25.91 14.04 -8.40
C ASP A 258 -26.08 15.54 -8.70
N ASP A 259 -24.98 16.30 -8.67
CA ASP A 259 -24.99 17.73 -9.00
C ASP A 259 -25.38 17.97 -10.47
N PHE A 260 -24.87 17.16 -11.40
CA PHE A 260 -25.25 17.25 -12.81
C PHE A 260 -26.73 16.93 -13.03
N GLU A 261 -27.25 15.85 -12.44
CA GLU A 261 -28.67 15.50 -12.53
C GLU A 261 -29.56 16.61 -11.97
N ARG A 262 -29.14 17.23 -10.85
CA ARG A 262 -29.84 18.39 -10.27
C ARG A 262 -29.84 19.58 -11.21
N LEU A 263 -28.68 19.93 -11.80
CA LEU A 263 -28.56 21.04 -12.75
C LEU A 263 -29.44 20.83 -14.00
N VAL A 264 -29.42 19.63 -14.58
CA VAL A 264 -30.27 19.29 -15.73
C VAL A 264 -31.74 19.41 -15.37
N ARG A 265 -32.12 18.88 -14.20
CA ARG A 265 -33.51 18.91 -13.73
C ARG A 265 -34.02 20.33 -13.48
N SER A 266 -33.21 21.20 -12.88
CA SER A 266 -33.60 22.56 -12.51
C SER A 266 -33.23 23.64 -13.54
N ALA A 267 -32.65 23.28 -14.69
CA ALA A 267 -32.24 24.25 -15.71
C ALA A 267 -33.43 25.10 -16.19
N CYS A 268 -33.24 26.41 -16.31
CA CYS A 268 -34.27 27.38 -16.72
C CYS A 268 -34.79 27.22 -18.17
N VAL A 269 -34.24 26.28 -18.93
CA VAL A 269 -34.63 25.96 -20.30
C VAL A 269 -35.28 24.58 -20.35
N PRO A 270 -36.22 24.33 -21.28
CA PRO A 270 -36.80 23.00 -21.44
C PRO A 270 -35.75 22.03 -21.98
N ILE A 271 -35.41 20.99 -21.20
CA ILE A 271 -34.43 19.95 -21.57
C ILE A 271 -35.12 18.59 -21.48
N PHE A 272 -34.96 17.80 -22.54
CA PHE A 272 -35.34 16.39 -22.58
C PHE A 272 -34.29 15.60 -23.36
N SER A 273 -34.23 14.29 -23.14
CA SER A 273 -33.40 13.37 -23.93
C SER A 273 -34.28 12.28 -24.55
N VAL A 274 -33.84 11.75 -25.69
CA VAL A 274 -34.51 10.65 -26.39
C VAL A 274 -33.51 9.55 -26.73
N THR A 275 -34.00 8.31 -26.76
CA THR A 275 -33.26 7.16 -27.28
C THR A 275 -33.14 7.26 -28.81
N PRO A 276 -32.26 6.45 -29.45
CA PRO A 276 -32.17 6.39 -30.91
C PRO A 276 -33.51 6.06 -31.61
N GLU A 277 -34.42 5.39 -30.92
CA GLU A 277 -35.78 5.05 -31.38
C GLU A 277 -36.79 6.20 -31.18
N GLY A 278 -36.36 7.36 -30.70
CA GLY A 278 -37.22 8.55 -30.48
C GLY A 278 -38.07 8.49 -29.19
N LEU A 279 -37.77 7.55 -28.29
CA LEU A 279 -38.48 7.40 -27.01
C LEU A 279 -37.88 8.33 -25.96
N ILE A 280 -38.71 8.99 -25.17
CA ILE A 280 -38.24 9.94 -24.14
C ILE A 280 -37.57 9.20 -22.98
N SER A 281 -36.31 9.55 -22.70
CA SER A 281 -35.50 9.00 -21.60
C SER A 281 -35.33 9.96 -20.41
N SER A 282 -35.31 11.27 -20.63
CA SER A 282 -35.28 12.27 -19.55
C SER A 282 -36.13 13.49 -19.85
N TRP A 283 -36.58 14.16 -18.79
CA TRP A 283 -37.53 15.27 -18.85
C TRP A 283 -37.35 16.15 -17.62
N ASN A 284 -37.01 17.44 -17.82
CA ASN A 284 -36.71 18.35 -16.71
C ASN A 284 -37.94 19.10 -16.18
N ASP A 285 -37.77 19.88 -15.10
CA ASP A 285 -38.88 20.56 -14.41
C ASP A 285 -39.51 21.65 -15.30
N ASN A 286 -38.72 22.31 -16.16
CA ASN A 286 -39.25 23.28 -17.12
C ASN A 286 -40.03 22.64 -18.27
N MET A 287 -39.65 21.44 -18.73
CA MET A 287 -40.48 20.67 -19.66
C MET A 287 -41.81 20.28 -19.05
N THR A 288 -41.81 19.91 -17.76
CA THR A 288 -43.04 19.62 -17.02
C THR A 288 -43.94 20.86 -16.91
N THR A 289 -43.34 22.01 -16.65
CA THR A 289 -44.06 23.29 -16.57
C THR A 289 -44.62 23.73 -17.93
N LEU A 290 -43.87 23.54 -19.01
CA LEU A 290 -44.25 23.96 -20.36
C LEU A 290 -45.32 23.07 -20.99
N THR A 291 -45.19 21.74 -20.83
CA THR A 291 -46.08 20.76 -21.48
C THR A 291 -47.21 20.26 -20.58
N GLY A 292 -47.10 20.44 -19.26
CA GLY A 292 -48.04 19.89 -18.28
C GLY A 292 -47.86 18.39 -18.00
N HIS A 293 -46.88 17.72 -18.62
CA HIS A 293 -46.62 16.30 -18.45
C HIS A 293 -45.38 16.04 -17.60
N SER A 294 -45.49 15.15 -16.61
CA SER A 294 -44.35 14.69 -15.80
C SER A 294 -43.52 13.64 -16.53
N LEU A 295 -42.26 13.47 -16.14
CA LEU A 295 -41.37 12.42 -16.66
C LEU A 295 -42.04 11.04 -16.61
N ASP A 296 -42.70 10.69 -15.51
CA ASP A 296 -43.36 9.39 -15.34
C ASP A 296 -44.48 9.13 -16.35
N THR A 297 -45.08 10.20 -16.90
CA THR A 297 -46.17 10.11 -17.89
C THR A 297 -45.65 9.94 -19.32
N VAL A 298 -44.48 10.50 -19.60
CA VAL A 298 -43.91 10.59 -20.96
C VAL A 298 -42.75 9.62 -21.20
N ARG A 299 -42.17 9.06 -20.15
CA ARG A 299 -41.06 8.09 -20.22
C ARG A 299 -41.45 6.92 -21.10
N ASP A 300 -40.51 6.47 -21.94
CA ASP A 300 -40.65 5.35 -22.87
C ASP A 300 -41.77 5.53 -23.91
N ARG A 301 -42.25 6.77 -24.10
CA ARG A 301 -43.21 7.13 -25.15
C ARG A 301 -42.54 7.98 -26.22
N HIS A 302 -43.07 7.94 -27.43
CA HIS A 302 -42.46 8.63 -28.57
C HIS A 302 -42.62 10.14 -28.43
N MET A 303 -41.53 10.88 -28.62
CA MET A 303 -41.49 12.32 -28.34
C MET A 303 -42.49 13.15 -29.15
N SER A 304 -42.86 12.67 -30.34
CA SER A 304 -43.83 13.35 -31.21
C SER A 304 -45.23 13.38 -30.64
N GLU A 305 -45.60 12.48 -29.72
CA GLU A 305 -46.92 12.52 -29.07
C GLU A 305 -47.10 13.79 -28.22
N PHE A 306 -46.00 14.38 -27.75
CA PHE A 306 -46.02 15.48 -26.77
C PHE A 306 -45.44 16.79 -27.31
N LEU A 307 -44.53 16.74 -28.29
CA LEU A 307 -43.78 17.92 -28.74
C LEU A 307 -44.14 18.40 -30.13
N PHE A 308 -44.74 17.56 -30.97
CA PHE A 308 -45.11 17.91 -32.33
C PHE A 308 -46.61 17.64 -32.53
N GLY A 309 -47.35 18.58 -33.12
CA GLY A 309 -48.74 18.32 -33.52
C GLY A 309 -48.79 17.10 -34.45
N GLY A 310 -49.83 16.26 -34.32
CA GLY A 310 -49.91 14.88 -34.84
C GLY A 310 -49.65 14.63 -36.34
N GLU A 311 -49.30 15.65 -37.13
CA GLU A 311 -48.93 15.56 -38.54
C GLU A 311 -47.41 15.39 -38.80
N SER A 312 -46.54 15.50 -37.80
CA SER A 312 -45.08 15.56 -38.00
C SER A 312 -44.31 14.25 -37.75
N HIS A 313 -45.01 13.14 -37.47
CA HIS A 313 -44.38 11.86 -37.09
C HIS A 313 -43.51 11.28 -38.20
N ASP A 314 -44.02 11.23 -39.44
CA ASP A 314 -43.34 10.62 -40.58
C ASP A 314 -42.09 11.43 -41.02
N ALA A 315 -42.19 12.76 -40.95
CA ALA A 315 -41.09 13.66 -41.30
C ALA A 315 -39.92 13.57 -40.30
N PHE A 316 -40.23 13.40 -39.02
CA PHE A 316 -39.21 13.28 -37.98
C PHE A 316 -38.58 11.88 -37.95
N SER A 317 -39.37 10.82 -38.15
CA SER A 317 -38.83 9.47 -38.34
C SER A 317 -37.88 9.40 -39.54
N ALA A 318 -38.17 10.13 -40.62
CA ALA A 318 -37.27 10.27 -41.75
C ALA A 318 -35.99 11.07 -41.41
N LEU A 319 -36.06 12.08 -40.54
CA LEU A 319 -34.91 12.84 -40.05
C LEU A 319 -33.98 11.99 -39.16
N LEU A 320 -34.54 11.18 -38.26
CA LEU A 320 -33.77 10.27 -37.40
C LEU A 320 -33.16 9.09 -38.18
N ALA A 321 -33.84 8.62 -39.22
CA ALA A 321 -33.33 7.58 -40.13
C ALA A 321 -32.29 8.12 -41.11
N ALA A 322 -32.10 9.44 -41.20
CA ALA A 322 -31.05 10.03 -42.02
C ALA A 322 -29.68 9.66 -41.42
N PRO A 323 -28.69 9.26 -42.24
CA PRO A 323 -27.38 8.90 -41.76
C PRO A 323 -26.75 10.11 -41.06
N VAL A 324 -26.51 9.99 -39.76
CA VAL A 324 -25.71 10.94 -38.99
C VAL A 324 -24.30 10.85 -39.56
N GLU A 325 -23.83 11.90 -40.23
CA GLU A 325 -22.42 12.00 -40.58
C GLU A 325 -21.61 11.84 -39.29
N PRO A 326 -20.60 10.94 -39.26
CA PRO A 326 -19.81 10.76 -38.05
C PRO A 326 -19.24 12.11 -37.64
N PRO A 327 -19.31 12.49 -36.35
CA PRO A 327 -18.73 13.75 -35.92
C PRO A 327 -17.27 13.74 -36.35
N LEU A 328 -16.84 14.81 -37.04
CA LEU A 328 -15.43 15.07 -37.32
C LEU A 328 -14.65 14.74 -36.05
N SER A 329 -13.74 13.78 -36.14
CA SER A 329 -12.94 13.29 -35.03
C SER A 329 -12.02 14.41 -34.52
N ARG A 330 -12.59 15.37 -33.78
CA ARG A 330 -11.84 16.38 -33.08
C ARG A 330 -11.37 15.73 -31.79
N ASN A 331 -10.05 15.52 -31.73
CA ASN A 331 -9.37 15.06 -30.54
C ASN A 331 -9.78 15.97 -29.35
N PRO A 332 -10.43 15.44 -28.29
CA PRO A 332 -10.89 16.24 -27.14
C PRO A 332 -9.76 16.95 -26.37
N TRP A 333 -8.50 16.64 -26.70
CA TRP A 333 -7.30 17.11 -26.00
C TRP A 333 -6.45 18.10 -26.79
N GLN A 334 -6.96 18.66 -27.90
CA GLN A 334 -6.27 19.79 -28.53
C GLN A 334 -6.44 21.06 -27.67
N PRO A 335 -5.35 21.71 -27.24
CA PRO A 335 -5.45 22.97 -26.50
C PRO A 335 -6.10 24.04 -27.40
N PHE A 336 -6.99 24.83 -26.82
CA PHE A 336 -7.58 25.98 -27.52
C PHE A 336 -6.48 27.00 -27.87
N PRO A 337 -6.56 27.65 -29.06
CA PRO A 337 -5.56 28.61 -29.53
C PRO A 337 -5.48 29.87 -28.67
#